data_AF-A0A972BGI5-F1
#
_entry.id   AF-A0A972BGI5-F1
#
_cell.length_a   1.000
_cell.length_b   1.000
_cell.length_c   1.000
_cell.angle_alpha   90.00
_cell.angle_beta   90.00
_cell.angle_gamma   90.00
#
_symmetry.space_group_name_H-M   'P 1'
#
loop_
_entity.id
_entity.type
_entity.pdbx_description
1 polymer ?
#
loop_
_entity_poly.entity_id
_entity_poly.type
_entity_poly.pdbx_seq_one_letter_code
_entity_poly.pdbx_strand_id
1 'polypeptide(L)'
;MVGDVISRVIARETLAERLTRESTENAIGHIETLIDSMLDGNSPKDGPSSLSGDVERLRELQAALKPLVSSTYNLAKMGVLVPSGLWGLSKGIVAPDLDIRFLGIGKHRFFLFHSAIGLAVLRQLYKMWIHSTEDKNHLWPYRVVHKAAGAALGAYAVGVGIHLAIDVFQPKAVIFPWFGSLVDGTLVDDRVWLLGNSLWAFHIANDILCLVLADELKTARAYVAETFGNITSTSLQSR
;
A
#
# COMPACT_ATOMS: atom_id res chain seq x y z
N MET A 1 -23.94 8.07 16.20
CA MET A 1 -23.11 6.94 15.68
C MET A 1 -21.87 7.39 14.93
N VAL A 2 -21.94 8.34 13.98
CA VAL A 2 -20.76 8.80 13.20
C VAL A 2 -19.68 9.47 14.08
N GLY A 3 -20.06 10.28 15.07
CA GLY A 3 -19.11 10.94 15.97
C GLY A 3 -18.27 9.98 16.82
N ASP A 4 -18.81 8.81 17.15
CA ASP A 4 -18.15 7.82 18.02
C ASP A 4 -17.12 6.96 17.24
N VAL A 5 -17.32 6.85 15.93
CA VAL A 5 -16.35 6.24 14.99
C VAL A 5 -15.20 7.21 14.73
N ILE A 6 -15.48 8.50 14.53
CA ILE A 6 -14.45 9.53 14.34
C ILE A 6 -13.56 9.66 15.58
N SER A 7 -14.15 9.71 16.78
CA SER A 7 -13.39 9.75 18.04
C SER A 7 -12.51 8.50 18.25
N ARG A 8 -12.98 7.32 17.82
CA ARG A 8 -12.18 6.08 17.87
C ARG A 8 -11.07 6.04 16.82
N VAL A 9 -11.28 6.62 15.64
CA VAL A 9 -10.24 6.72 14.61
C VAL A 9 -9.16 7.71 15.04
N ILE A 10 -9.54 8.87 15.59
CA ILE A 10 -8.60 9.87 16.14
C ILE A 10 -7.86 9.28 17.36
N ALA A 11 -8.53 8.55 18.24
CA ALA A 11 -7.89 7.86 19.37
C ALA A 11 -6.96 6.71 18.95
N ARG A 12 -7.16 6.13 17.75
CA ARG A 12 -6.26 5.12 17.17
C ARG A 12 -5.07 5.75 16.46
N GLU A 13 -5.24 6.92 15.83
CA GLU A 13 -4.13 7.72 15.29
C GLU A 13 -3.15 8.13 16.40
N THR A 14 -3.67 8.56 17.56
CA THR A 14 -2.82 8.91 18.72
C THR A 14 -2.14 7.70 19.36
N LEU A 15 -2.73 6.50 19.27
CA LEU A 15 -2.12 5.27 19.79
C LEU A 15 -0.93 4.82 18.95
N ALA A 16 -1.06 4.86 17.62
CA ALA A 16 0.05 4.51 16.71
C ALA A 16 1.21 5.51 16.84
N GLU A 17 0.90 6.79 16.93
CA GLU A 17 1.87 7.85 17.17
C GLU A 17 2.57 7.67 18.52
N ARG A 18 1.80 7.39 19.59
CA ARG A 18 2.33 7.18 20.94
C ARG A 18 3.19 5.91 21.04
N LEU A 19 2.78 4.79 20.45
CA LEU A 19 3.55 3.55 20.45
C LEU A 19 4.85 3.70 19.65
N THR A 20 4.80 4.45 18.54
CA THR A 20 5.99 4.78 17.76
C THR A 20 6.92 5.67 18.56
N ARG A 21 6.38 6.69 19.25
CA ARG A 21 7.16 7.61 20.08
C ARG A 21 7.80 6.89 21.27
N GLU A 22 7.03 6.16 22.08
CA GLU A 22 7.54 5.39 23.22
C GLU A 22 8.58 4.35 22.77
N SER A 23 8.35 3.64 21.65
CA SER A 23 9.33 2.68 21.12
C SER A 23 10.61 3.36 20.63
N THR A 24 10.51 4.58 20.07
CA THR A 24 11.67 5.33 19.58
C THR A 24 12.44 5.92 20.75
N GLU A 25 11.76 6.49 21.74
CA GLU A 25 12.35 7.05 22.97
C GLU A 25 13.07 5.97 23.78
N ASN A 26 12.44 4.80 23.99
CA ASN A 26 13.08 3.69 24.72
C ASN A 26 14.34 3.17 24.04
N ALA A 27 14.32 3.09 22.72
CA ALA A 27 15.45 2.57 21.97
C ALA A 27 16.56 3.61 21.79
N ILE A 28 16.24 4.91 21.70
CA ILE A 28 17.22 6.00 21.79
C ILE A 28 17.88 5.99 23.17
N GLY A 29 17.11 5.89 24.25
CA GLY A 29 17.66 5.83 25.61
C GLY A 29 18.58 4.62 25.81
N HIS A 30 18.25 3.46 25.23
CA HIS A 30 19.15 2.31 25.26
C HIS A 30 20.46 2.56 24.49
N ILE A 31 20.40 3.20 23.32
CA ILE A 31 21.58 3.59 22.54
C ILE A 31 22.45 4.59 23.30
N GLU A 32 21.84 5.60 23.92
CA GLU A 32 22.53 6.61 24.74
C GLU A 32 23.28 5.93 25.91
N THR A 33 22.62 5.04 26.65
CA THR A 33 23.29 4.29 27.73
C THR A 33 24.46 3.44 27.25
N LEU A 34 24.37 2.90 26.04
CA LEU A 34 25.43 2.08 25.43
C LEU A 34 26.60 2.98 24.98
N ILE A 35 26.31 4.15 24.41
CA ILE A 35 27.31 5.16 24.04
C ILE A 35 28.03 5.72 25.28
N ASP A 36 27.29 6.08 26.33
CA ASP A 36 27.86 6.59 27.57
C ASP A 36 28.77 5.55 28.24
N SER A 37 28.35 4.27 28.24
CA SER A 37 29.18 3.17 28.76
C SER A 37 30.45 2.92 27.94
N MET A 38 30.47 3.31 26.66
CA MET A 38 31.67 3.27 25.80
C MET A 38 32.58 4.47 26.03
N LEU A 39 32.02 5.65 26.33
CA LEU A 39 32.77 6.89 26.57
C LEU A 39 33.41 6.94 27.97
N ASP A 40 32.73 6.40 29.00
CA ASP A 40 33.22 6.33 30.38
C ASP A 40 34.30 5.24 30.60
N GLY A 41 34.57 4.42 29.58
CA GLY A 41 35.54 3.32 29.62
C GLY A 41 37.02 3.70 29.64
N ASN A 42 37.38 4.99 29.69
CA ASN A 42 38.78 5.45 29.79
C ASN A 42 39.27 5.43 31.25
N SER A 43 39.47 4.24 31.82
CA SER A 43 40.38 4.06 32.96
C SER A 43 41.78 3.66 32.44
N PRO A 44 42.87 4.27 32.91
CA PRO A 44 44.22 4.17 32.33
C PRO A 44 44.96 2.88 32.73
N LYS A 45 44.29 1.73 32.66
CA LYS A 45 44.88 0.41 32.89
C LYS A 45 44.17 -0.58 31.98
N ASP A 46 44.81 -0.97 30.88
CA ASP A 46 44.94 -2.37 30.45
C ASP A 46 45.47 -2.48 29.01
N GLY A 47 46.27 -3.52 28.78
CA GLY A 47 46.98 -3.80 27.53
C GLY A 47 46.08 -4.36 26.41
N PRO A 48 46.60 -5.23 25.50
CA PRO A 48 46.01 -5.56 24.19
C PRO A 48 44.66 -6.32 24.21
N SER A 49 44.00 -6.41 25.35
CA SER A 49 42.63 -6.92 25.57
C SER A 49 41.52 -5.92 25.22
N SER A 50 41.82 -4.66 24.88
CA SER A 50 40.81 -3.64 24.53
C SER A 50 40.12 -3.90 23.18
N LEU A 51 40.85 -4.38 22.17
CA LEU A 51 40.32 -4.52 20.81
C LEU A 51 39.14 -5.50 20.69
N SER A 52 39.18 -6.62 21.41
CA SER A 52 38.08 -7.60 21.36
C SER A 52 36.84 -7.14 22.14
N GLY A 53 37.03 -6.41 23.25
CA GLY A 53 35.93 -5.80 24.00
C GLY A 53 35.24 -4.68 23.23
N ASP A 54 36.03 -3.86 22.51
CA ASP A 54 35.51 -2.79 21.66
C ASP A 54 34.74 -3.35 20.45
N VAL A 55 35.19 -4.44 19.85
CA VAL A 55 34.48 -5.11 18.74
C VAL A 55 33.15 -5.71 19.18
N GLU A 56 33.08 -6.34 20.35
CA GLU A 56 31.82 -6.90 20.85
C GLU A 56 30.82 -5.80 21.21
N ARG A 57 31.28 -4.70 21.82
CA ARG A 57 30.44 -3.52 22.09
C ARG A 57 29.92 -2.86 20.82
N LEU A 58 30.74 -2.75 19.78
CA LEU A 58 30.30 -2.25 18.47
C LEU A 58 29.25 -3.19 17.82
N ARG A 59 29.36 -4.49 18.04
CA ARG A 59 28.40 -5.50 17.55
C ARG A 59 27.06 -5.39 18.29
N GLU A 60 27.08 -5.20 19.61
CA GLU A 60 25.90 -4.96 20.43
C GLU A 60 25.21 -3.65 20.03
N LEU A 61 25.97 -2.57 19.85
CA LEU A 61 25.46 -1.29 19.35
C LEU A 61 24.83 -1.44 17.96
N GLN A 62 25.49 -2.16 17.04
CA GLN A 62 24.96 -2.44 15.71
C GLN A 62 23.65 -3.24 15.81
N ALA A 63 23.59 -4.24 16.70
CA ALA A 63 22.40 -5.04 16.93
C ALA A 63 21.24 -4.21 17.49
N ALA A 64 21.51 -3.25 18.38
CA ALA A 64 20.52 -2.33 18.94
C ALA A 64 20.04 -1.27 17.93
N LEU A 65 20.93 -0.77 17.06
CA LEU A 65 20.60 0.23 16.03
C LEU A 65 19.82 -0.33 14.86
N LYS A 66 20.08 -1.59 14.47
CA LYS A 66 19.43 -2.26 13.34
C LYS A 66 17.89 -2.22 13.38
N PRO A 67 17.20 -2.57 14.48
CA PRO A 67 15.75 -2.48 14.56
C PRO A 67 15.27 -1.02 14.46
N LEU A 68 15.98 -0.05 15.06
CA LEU A 68 15.60 1.36 15.01
C LEU A 68 15.64 1.92 13.59
N VAL A 69 16.77 1.72 12.89
CA VAL A 69 16.96 2.13 11.50
C VAL A 69 15.90 1.46 10.60
N SER A 70 15.61 0.19 10.83
CA SER A 70 14.58 -0.54 10.07
C SER A 70 13.17 0.02 10.32
N SER A 71 12.85 0.41 11.56
CA SER A 71 11.57 0.98 11.95
C SER A 71 11.38 2.37 11.34
N THR A 72 12.37 3.26 11.47
CA THR A 72 12.35 4.59 10.85
C THR A 72 12.25 4.50 9.33
N TYR A 73 13.00 3.58 8.70
CA TYR A 73 12.92 3.35 7.26
C TYR A 73 11.54 2.86 6.81
N ASN A 74 10.90 1.96 7.57
CA ASN A 74 9.56 1.48 7.26
C ASN A 74 8.49 2.55 7.48
N LEU A 75 8.64 3.38 8.52
CA LEU A 75 7.75 4.49 8.79
C LEU A 75 7.85 5.57 7.70
N ALA A 76 9.07 5.89 7.25
CA ALA A 76 9.29 6.78 6.11
C ALA A 76 8.64 6.24 4.82
N LYS A 77 8.71 4.92 4.56
CA LYS A 77 7.97 4.31 3.45
C LYS A 77 6.47 4.48 3.62
N MET A 78 5.92 4.19 4.80
CA MET A 78 4.49 4.37 5.06
C MET A 78 4.05 5.82 4.83
N GLY A 79 4.87 6.80 5.24
CA GLY A 79 4.61 8.22 5.02
C GLY A 79 4.47 8.62 3.55
N VAL A 80 5.02 7.84 2.61
CA VAL A 80 4.83 8.05 1.17
C VAL A 80 3.72 7.17 0.59
N LEU A 81 3.70 5.89 0.96
CA LEU A 81 2.79 4.91 0.37
C LEU A 81 1.34 5.09 0.82
N VAL A 82 1.10 5.44 2.08
CA VAL A 82 -0.26 5.62 2.61
C VAL A 82 -0.93 6.83 1.94
N PRO A 83 -0.35 8.04 1.89
CA PRO A 83 -0.96 9.15 1.16
C PRO A 83 -1.15 8.87 -0.33
N SER A 84 -0.17 8.21 -0.97
CA SER A 84 -0.27 7.84 -2.39
C SER A 84 -1.44 6.87 -2.65
N GLY A 85 -1.59 5.86 -1.79
CA GLY A 85 -2.70 4.91 -1.84
C GLY A 85 -4.05 5.59 -1.57
N LEU A 86 -4.15 6.43 -0.54
CA LEU A 86 -5.38 7.18 -0.25
C LEU A 86 -5.79 8.10 -1.40
N TRP A 87 -4.82 8.80 -1.99
CA TRP A 87 -5.06 9.61 -3.19
C TRP A 87 -5.57 8.74 -4.33
N GLY A 88 -4.91 7.61 -4.62
CA GLY A 88 -5.32 6.64 -5.63
C GLY A 88 -6.75 6.15 -5.42
N LEU A 89 -7.07 5.69 -4.21
CA LEU A 89 -8.41 5.23 -3.80
C LEU A 89 -9.46 6.31 -4.04
N SER A 90 -9.20 7.54 -3.58
CA SER A 90 -10.13 8.67 -3.74
C SER A 90 -10.44 8.96 -5.21
N LYS A 91 -9.43 8.86 -6.09
CA LYS A 91 -9.60 9.04 -7.53
C LYS A 91 -10.29 7.85 -8.18
N GLY A 92 -10.02 6.64 -7.72
CA GLY A 92 -10.66 5.42 -8.21
C GLY A 92 -12.16 5.40 -7.93
N ILE A 93 -12.57 5.82 -6.72
CA ILE A 93 -13.98 5.88 -6.34
C ILE A 93 -14.79 6.81 -7.24
N VAL A 94 -14.20 7.92 -7.73
CA VAL A 94 -14.93 8.88 -8.57
C VAL A 94 -14.73 8.64 -10.08
N ALA A 95 -13.91 7.68 -10.46
CA ALA A 95 -13.52 7.48 -11.85
C ALA A 95 -14.68 7.02 -12.77
N PRO A 96 -15.57 6.10 -12.35
CA PRO A 96 -16.70 5.70 -13.19
C PRO A 96 -17.65 6.87 -13.53
N ASP A 97 -17.84 7.80 -12.59
CA ASP A 97 -18.65 9.01 -12.77
C ASP A 97 -18.00 10.09 -13.65
N LEU A 98 -16.77 9.88 -14.13
CA LEU A 98 -16.15 10.82 -15.07
C LEU A 98 -16.91 10.90 -16.40
N ASP A 99 -17.72 9.89 -16.73
CA ASP A 99 -18.60 9.95 -17.89
C ASP A 99 -19.58 11.13 -17.85
N ILE A 100 -20.06 11.53 -16.67
CA ILE A 100 -20.91 12.73 -16.52
C ILE A 100 -20.18 13.97 -17.02
N ARG A 101 -18.88 14.08 -16.69
CA ARG A 101 -18.05 15.24 -17.07
C ARG A 101 -17.70 15.23 -18.56
N PHE A 102 -17.47 14.06 -19.15
CA PHE A 102 -17.00 13.94 -20.54
C PHE A 102 -18.13 13.77 -21.55
N LEU A 103 -19.19 13.06 -21.21
CA LEU A 103 -20.29 12.70 -22.09
C LEU A 103 -21.60 13.41 -21.75
N GLY A 104 -21.64 14.12 -20.61
CA GLY A 104 -22.82 14.81 -20.11
C GLY A 104 -23.80 13.86 -19.39
N ILE A 105 -24.73 14.45 -18.64
CA ILE A 105 -25.67 13.70 -17.78
C ILE A 105 -26.58 12.74 -18.55
N GLY A 106 -26.83 13.01 -19.85
CA GLY A 106 -27.65 12.18 -20.72
C GLY A 106 -26.99 10.88 -21.18
N LYS A 107 -25.67 10.73 -20.98
CA LYS A 107 -24.91 9.49 -21.23
C LYS A 107 -24.17 9.01 -19.97
N HIS A 108 -24.65 9.40 -18.80
CA HIS A 108 -24.14 8.89 -17.53
C HIS A 108 -24.33 7.37 -17.48
N ARG A 109 -23.32 6.66 -16.98
CA ARG A 109 -23.19 5.19 -16.93
C ARG A 109 -22.84 4.57 -18.26
N PHE A 110 -22.00 5.25 -19.02
CA PHE A 110 -21.47 4.68 -20.23
C PHE A 110 -20.61 3.45 -19.89
N PHE A 111 -20.87 2.33 -20.56
CA PHE A 111 -20.29 1.03 -20.22
C PHE A 111 -18.76 1.06 -20.07
N LEU A 112 -18.07 1.88 -20.87
CA LEU A 112 -16.61 1.99 -20.85
C LEU A 112 -16.08 2.58 -19.54
N PHE A 113 -16.74 3.60 -19.00
CA PHE A 113 -16.37 4.20 -17.72
C PHE A 113 -16.76 3.31 -16.55
N HIS A 114 -17.79 2.48 -16.74
CA HIS A 114 -18.22 1.45 -15.79
C HIS A 114 -17.59 0.08 -16.13
N SER A 115 -16.32 0.10 -16.57
CA SER A 115 -15.55 -1.11 -16.89
C SER A 115 -14.15 -1.06 -16.30
N ALA A 116 -13.56 -2.24 -16.11
CA ALA A 116 -12.16 -2.38 -15.73
C ALA A 116 -11.19 -2.31 -16.94
N ILE A 117 -11.68 -2.01 -18.16
CA ILE A 117 -10.83 -1.92 -19.36
C ILE A 117 -9.78 -0.83 -19.20
N GLY A 118 -10.18 0.36 -18.71
CA GLY A 118 -9.24 1.46 -18.45
C GLY A 118 -8.16 1.07 -17.43
N LEU A 119 -8.54 0.29 -16.40
CA LEU A 119 -7.59 -0.25 -15.42
C LEU A 119 -6.63 -1.26 -16.04
N ALA A 120 -7.12 -2.13 -16.93
CA ALA A 120 -6.28 -3.12 -17.61
C ALA A 120 -5.22 -2.44 -18.49
N VAL A 121 -5.60 -1.39 -19.21
CA VAL A 121 -4.66 -0.57 -19.99
C VAL A 121 -3.65 0.11 -19.06
N LEU A 122 -4.11 0.74 -17.98
CA LEU A 122 -3.22 1.44 -17.05
C LEU A 122 -2.25 0.49 -16.34
N ARG A 123 -2.71 -0.72 -15.98
CA ARG A 123 -1.87 -1.81 -15.48
C ARG A 123 -0.79 -2.18 -16.47
N GLN A 124 -1.14 -2.32 -17.75
CA GLN A 124 -0.16 -2.70 -18.78
C GLN A 124 0.88 -1.60 -18.98
N LEU A 125 0.45 -0.33 -19.06
CA LEU A 125 1.36 0.82 -19.15
C LEU A 125 2.29 0.90 -17.94
N TYR A 126 1.76 0.65 -16.74
CA TYR A 126 2.58 0.60 -15.52
C TYR A 126 3.63 -0.52 -15.59
N LYS A 127 3.25 -1.75 -16.00
CA LYS A 127 4.21 -2.85 -16.17
C LYS A 127 5.29 -2.52 -17.19
N MET A 128 4.91 -1.94 -18.34
CA MET A 128 5.85 -1.51 -19.37
C MET A 128 6.82 -0.46 -18.83
N TRP A 129 6.32 0.50 -18.05
CA TRP A 129 7.15 1.52 -17.43
C TRP A 129 8.15 0.93 -16.43
N ILE A 130 7.70 0.06 -15.51
CA ILE A 130 8.58 -0.63 -14.55
C ILE A 130 9.70 -1.40 -15.25
N HIS A 131 9.38 -2.09 -16.35
CA HIS A 131 10.38 -2.84 -17.11
C HIS A 131 11.36 -1.92 -17.85
N SER A 132 10.88 -0.79 -18.39
CA SER A 132 11.73 0.18 -19.09
C SER A 132 12.73 0.92 -18.17
N THR A 133 12.51 0.87 -16.86
CA THR A 133 13.32 1.53 -15.83
C THR A 133 13.98 0.54 -14.88
N GLU A 134 13.99 -0.75 -15.23
CA GLU A 134 14.52 -1.83 -14.41
C GLU A 134 16.03 -1.68 -14.15
N ASP A 135 16.77 -1.24 -15.17
CA ASP A 135 18.19 -0.89 -15.08
C ASP A 135 18.47 0.19 -14.02
N LYS A 136 17.52 1.10 -13.81
CA LYS A 136 17.60 2.23 -12.87
C LYS A 136 17.05 1.92 -11.49
N ASN A 137 16.50 0.73 -11.24
CA ASN A 137 15.95 0.34 -9.94
C ASN A 137 17.00 0.26 -8.82
N HIS A 138 18.29 0.29 -9.12
CA HIS A 138 19.32 0.43 -8.10
C HIS A 138 19.32 1.84 -7.46
N LEU A 139 18.81 2.85 -8.18
CA LEU A 139 18.69 4.21 -7.68
C LEU A 139 17.48 4.35 -6.76
N TRP A 140 17.71 4.89 -5.56
CA TRP A 140 16.67 5.08 -4.54
C TRP A 140 15.44 5.87 -5.03
N PRO A 141 15.57 6.97 -5.81
CA PRO A 141 14.41 7.72 -6.29
C PRO A 141 13.46 6.87 -7.15
N TYR A 142 14.01 6.09 -8.09
CA TYR A 142 13.20 5.23 -8.97
C TYR A 142 12.42 4.19 -8.17
N ARG A 143 13.06 3.57 -7.16
CA ARG A 143 12.38 2.63 -6.26
C ARG A 143 11.21 3.24 -5.51
N VAL A 144 11.38 4.45 -4.99
CA VAL A 144 10.32 5.15 -4.24
C VAL A 144 9.17 5.49 -5.17
N VAL A 145 9.47 6.03 -6.35
CA VAL A 145 8.46 6.42 -7.33
C VAL A 145 7.69 5.20 -7.86
N HIS A 146 8.36 4.08 -8.14
CA HIS A 146 7.70 2.83 -8.50
C HIS A 146 6.74 2.33 -7.42
N LYS A 147 7.17 2.33 -6.15
CA LYS A 147 6.30 1.89 -5.05
C LYS A 147 5.13 2.82 -4.82
N ALA A 148 5.35 4.13 -4.87
CA ALA A 148 4.29 5.12 -4.71
C ALA A 148 3.27 5.04 -5.85
N ALA A 149 3.73 4.91 -7.10
CA ALA A 149 2.88 4.73 -8.26
C ALA A 149 2.11 3.41 -8.22
N GLY A 150 2.76 2.31 -7.83
CA GLY A 150 2.11 1.01 -7.63
C GLY A 150 1.04 1.07 -6.51
N ALA A 151 1.34 1.74 -5.40
CA ALA A 151 0.38 1.96 -4.32
C ALA A 151 -0.83 2.78 -4.79
N ALA A 152 -0.59 3.88 -5.49
CA ALA A 152 -1.65 4.72 -6.04
C ALA A 152 -2.50 3.95 -7.06
N LEU A 153 -1.88 3.21 -7.98
CA LEU A 153 -2.59 2.45 -9.02
C LEU A 153 -3.38 1.27 -8.45
N GLY A 154 -2.80 0.51 -7.52
CA GLY A 154 -3.49 -0.58 -6.85
C GLY A 154 -4.70 -0.07 -6.06
N ALA A 155 -4.54 1.00 -5.29
CA ALA A 155 -5.64 1.61 -4.55
C ALA A 155 -6.70 2.25 -5.46
N TYR A 156 -6.29 2.84 -6.59
CA TYR A 156 -7.20 3.33 -7.62
C TYR A 156 -8.07 2.19 -8.19
N ALA A 157 -7.47 1.04 -8.49
CA ALA A 157 -8.20 -0.15 -8.93
C ALA A 157 -9.19 -0.65 -7.87
N VAL A 158 -8.82 -0.65 -6.57
CA VAL A 158 -9.75 -0.94 -5.46
C VAL A 158 -10.91 0.05 -5.44
N GLY A 159 -10.63 1.35 -5.59
CA GLY A 159 -11.65 2.40 -5.58
C GLY A 159 -12.69 2.23 -6.70
N VAL A 160 -12.23 1.93 -7.91
CA VAL A 160 -13.11 1.58 -9.04
C VAL A 160 -13.91 0.32 -8.72
N GLY A 161 -13.26 -0.73 -8.20
CA GLY A 161 -13.92 -1.97 -7.81
C GLY A 161 -15.05 -1.77 -6.79
N ILE A 162 -14.81 -0.93 -5.77
CA ILE A 162 -15.82 -0.55 -4.77
C ILE A 162 -16.99 0.21 -5.42
N HIS A 163 -16.72 1.22 -6.25
CA HIS A 163 -17.77 1.98 -6.92
C HIS A 163 -18.68 1.07 -7.74
N LEU A 164 -18.08 0.23 -8.60
CA LEU A 164 -18.84 -0.70 -9.43
C LEU A 164 -19.61 -1.73 -8.60
N ALA A 165 -19.04 -2.23 -7.49
CA ALA A 165 -19.72 -3.15 -6.59
C ALA A 165 -20.96 -2.51 -5.94
N ILE A 166 -20.86 -1.25 -5.53
CA ILE A 166 -22.00 -0.50 -4.98
C ILE A 166 -23.09 -0.36 -6.04
N ASP A 167 -22.73 -0.05 -7.28
CA ASP A 167 -23.70 0.11 -8.37
C ASP A 167 -24.46 -1.18 -8.72
N VAL A 168 -23.90 -2.37 -8.46
CA VAL A 168 -24.63 -3.65 -8.61
C VAL A 168 -25.92 -3.67 -7.78
N PHE A 169 -25.90 -3.06 -6.59
CA PHE A 169 -27.06 -3.05 -5.69
C PHE A 169 -27.96 -1.84 -5.88
N GLN A 170 -27.59 -0.90 -6.76
CA GLN A 170 -28.42 0.25 -7.08
C GLN A 170 -29.28 -0.04 -8.32
N PRO A 171 -30.57 0.33 -8.34
CA PRO A 171 -31.44 0.12 -9.51
C PRO A 171 -31.09 1.13 -10.61
N LYS A 172 -29.98 0.87 -11.31
CA LYS A 172 -29.34 1.78 -12.26
C LYS A 172 -28.91 0.99 -13.51
N ALA A 173 -29.30 1.46 -14.69
CA ALA A 173 -28.89 0.86 -15.97
C ALA A 173 -27.52 1.41 -16.43
N VAL A 174 -26.75 0.54 -17.07
CA VAL A 174 -25.52 0.86 -17.80
C VAL A 174 -25.89 1.08 -19.27
N ILE A 175 -25.35 2.13 -19.87
CA ILE A 175 -25.64 2.50 -21.26
C ILE A 175 -24.63 1.81 -22.17
N PHE A 176 -25.09 0.77 -22.87
CA PHE A 176 -24.36 0.11 -23.95
C PHE A 176 -24.67 0.78 -25.30
N PRO A 177 -23.68 0.97 -26.19
CA PRO A 177 -23.91 1.64 -27.48
C PRO A 177 -24.49 0.73 -28.58
N TRP A 178 -24.50 -0.59 -28.41
CA TRP A 178 -24.86 -1.54 -29.48
C TRP A 178 -25.99 -2.52 -29.13
N PHE A 179 -26.34 -2.63 -27.85
CA PHE A 179 -27.44 -3.46 -27.37
C PHE A 179 -28.14 -2.74 -26.21
N GLY A 180 -29.43 -3.00 -26.02
CA GLY A 180 -30.18 -2.52 -24.86
C GLY A 180 -29.88 -3.39 -23.64
N SER A 181 -30.92 -3.92 -22.99
CA SER A 181 -30.73 -4.98 -21.99
C SER A 181 -30.60 -6.36 -22.66
N LEU A 182 -29.72 -7.21 -22.15
CA LEU A 182 -29.60 -8.64 -22.49
C LEU A 182 -30.87 -9.43 -22.15
N VAL A 183 -31.67 -8.95 -21.20
CA VAL A 183 -32.99 -9.51 -20.87
C VAL A 183 -33.99 -8.37 -20.79
N ASP A 184 -34.78 -8.21 -21.86
CA ASP A 184 -35.75 -7.13 -22.02
C ASP A 184 -36.51 -6.81 -20.72
N GLY A 185 -36.38 -5.56 -20.27
CA GLY A 185 -37.07 -5.04 -19.09
C GLY A 185 -36.43 -5.39 -17.74
N THR A 186 -35.24 -5.99 -17.70
CA THR A 186 -34.52 -6.26 -16.45
C THR A 186 -33.17 -5.55 -16.39
N LEU A 187 -32.65 -5.35 -15.18
CA LEU A 187 -31.30 -4.80 -14.92
C LEU A 187 -30.28 -5.92 -14.66
N VAL A 188 -30.62 -7.18 -15.01
CA VAL A 188 -29.81 -8.34 -14.63
C VAL A 188 -28.43 -8.28 -15.28
N ASP A 189 -28.40 -7.85 -16.53
CA ASP A 189 -27.20 -7.74 -17.32
C ASP A 189 -26.32 -6.56 -16.95
N ASP A 190 -26.90 -5.42 -16.63
CA ASP A 190 -26.18 -4.30 -16.03
C ASP A 190 -25.46 -4.73 -14.75
N ARG A 191 -26.16 -5.47 -13.89
CA ARG A 191 -25.61 -5.98 -12.63
C ARG A 191 -24.50 -6.99 -12.86
N VAL A 192 -24.66 -7.90 -13.82
CA VAL A 192 -23.61 -8.87 -14.18
C VAL A 192 -22.39 -8.13 -14.75
N TRP A 193 -22.59 -7.13 -15.60
CA TRP A 193 -21.53 -6.30 -16.14
C TRP A 193 -20.75 -5.58 -15.04
N LEU A 194 -21.46 -4.89 -14.14
CA LEU A 194 -20.86 -4.16 -13.02
C LEU A 194 -20.14 -5.08 -12.06
N LEU A 195 -20.73 -6.24 -11.72
CA LEU A 195 -20.12 -7.24 -10.84
C LEU A 195 -18.86 -7.83 -11.46
N GLY A 196 -18.91 -8.24 -12.73
CA GLY A 196 -17.76 -8.79 -13.43
C GLY A 196 -16.60 -7.80 -13.52
N ASN A 197 -16.90 -6.54 -13.84
CA ASN A 197 -15.88 -5.49 -13.89
C ASN A 197 -15.36 -5.09 -12.49
N SER A 198 -16.20 -5.14 -11.46
CA SER A 198 -15.77 -4.94 -10.07
C SER A 198 -14.78 -6.02 -9.63
N LEU A 199 -15.11 -7.30 -9.85
CA LEU A 199 -14.23 -8.43 -9.55
C LEU A 199 -12.92 -8.34 -10.34
N TRP A 200 -12.99 -7.95 -11.61
CA TRP A 200 -11.79 -7.76 -12.43
C TRP A 200 -10.92 -6.60 -11.92
N ALA A 201 -11.52 -5.50 -11.47
CA ALA A 201 -10.80 -4.39 -10.86
C ALA A 201 -10.09 -4.82 -9.55
N PHE A 202 -10.75 -5.61 -8.70
CA PHE A 202 -10.11 -6.17 -7.51
C PHE A 202 -8.98 -7.16 -7.85
N HIS A 203 -9.15 -7.97 -8.89
CA HIS A 203 -8.09 -8.83 -9.38
C HIS A 203 -6.87 -8.03 -9.89
N ILE A 204 -7.11 -6.97 -10.66
CA ILE A 204 -6.07 -6.03 -11.10
C ILE A 204 -5.38 -5.38 -9.90
N ALA A 205 -6.14 -4.96 -8.88
CA ALA A 205 -5.56 -4.40 -7.66
C ALA A 205 -4.62 -5.40 -6.98
N ASN A 206 -5.07 -6.64 -6.77
CA ASN A 206 -4.26 -7.70 -6.15
C ASN A 206 -2.97 -7.99 -6.94
N ASP A 207 -3.04 -7.92 -8.26
CA ASP A 207 -1.88 -8.14 -9.15
C ASP A 207 -0.85 -6.98 -9.13
N ILE A 208 -1.22 -5.80 -8.63
CA ILE A 208 -0.37 -4.60 -8.59
C ILE A 208 0.11 -4.32 -7.16
N LEU A 209 -0.77 -4.53 -6.18
CA LEU A 209 -0.54 -4.20 -4.79
C LEU A 209 -1.34 -5.17 -3.89
N CYS A 210 -0.64 -5.89 -3.02
CA CYS A 210 -1.30 -6.62 -1.95
C CYS A 210 -1.52 -5.67 -0.76
N LEU A 211 -2.79 -5.41 -0.43
CA LEU A 211 -3.18 -4.74 0.81
C LEU A 211 -3.54 -5.80 1.84
N VAL A 212 -2.76 -5.86 2.93
CA VAL A 212 -3.07 -6.72 4.06
C VAL A 212 -3.69 -5.88 5.16
N LEU A 213 -4.94 -6.19 5.48
CA LEU A 213 -5.67 -5.61 6.61
C LEU A 213 -5.55 -6.59 7.78
N ALA A 214 -5.03 -6.11 8.91
CA ALA A 214 -5.03 -6.84 10.18
C ALA A 214 -5.25 -5.84 11.31
N ASP A 215 -5.81 -6.33 12.42
CA ASP A 215 -6.04 -5.50 13.61
C ASP A 215 -4.73 -4.94 14.20
N GLU A 216 -3.61 -5.65 13.98
CA GLU A 216 -2.28 -5.24 14.43
C GLU A 216 -1.25 -5.33 13.29
N LEU A 217 -0.34 -4.34 13.24
CA LEU A 217 0.74 -4.30 12.26
C LEU A 217 1.66 -5.53 12.35
N LYS A 218 1.87 -6.08 13.56
CA LYS A 218 2.66 -7.29 13.77
C LYS A 218 2.02 -8.50 13.08
N THR A 219 0.69 -8.62 13.18
CA THR A 219 -0.10 -9.66 12.52
C THR A 219 -0.10 -9.48 11.00
N ALA A 220 -0.26 -8.25 10.50
CA ALA A 220 -0.13 -7.96 9.08
C ALA A 220 1.26 -8.36 8.54
N ARG A 221 2.33 -8.02 9.25
CA ARG A 221 3.71 -8.38 8.86
C ARG A 221 3.95 -9.88 8.89
N ALA A 222 3.48 -10.58 9.92
CA ALA A 222 3.59 -12.04 10.02
C ALA A 222 2.85 -12.73 8.88
N TYR A 223 1.60 -12.32 8.62
CA TYR A 223 0.80 -12.84 7.51
C TYR A 223 1.47 -12.58 6.16
N VAL A 224 2.00 -11.38 5.92
CA VAL A 224 2.71 -11.07 4.67
C VAL A 224 3.95 -11.94 4.52
N ALA A 225 4.75 -12.08 5.58
CA ALA A 225 5.97 -12.88 5.56
C ALA A 225 5.68 -14.38 5.33
N GLU A 226 4.62 -14.90 5.94
CA GLU A 226 4.19 -16.30 5.77
C GLU A 226 3.60 -16.56 4.39
N THR A 227 2.66 -15.71 3.96
CA THR A 227 1.89 -15.90 2.73
C THR A 227 2.71 -15.57 1.48
N PHE A 228 3.55 -14.54 1.54
CA PHE A 228 4.30 -14.04 0.39
C PHE A 228 5.82 -14.28 0.48
N GLY A 229 6.34 -14.81 1.59
CA GLY A 229 7.76 -15.11 1.76
C GLY A 229 8.31 -16.12 0.75
N ASN A 230 7.47 -17.03 0.25
CA ASN A 230 7.82 -18.01 -0.79
C ASN A 230 7.50 -17.53 -2.22
N ILE A 231 6.81 -16.41 -2.39
CA ILE A 231 6.41 -15.90 -3.71
C ILE A 231 7.54 -15.07 -4.33
N THR A 232 8.36 -14.40 -3.51
CA THR A 232 9.50 -13.60 -4.00
C THR A 232 10.66 -14.44 -4.55
N SER A 233 10.80 -15.69 -4.12
CA SER A 233 11.79 -16.63 -4.68
C SER A 233 11.31 -17.28 -5.99
N THR A 234 10.00 -17.44 -6.18
CA THR A 234 9.43 -18.21 -7.30
C THR A 234 9.03 -17.34 -8.51
N SER A 235 8.61 -16.08 -8.28
CA SER A 235 8.22 -15.19 -9.39
C SER A 235 9.40 -14.51 -10.11
N LEU A 236 10.57 -14.40 -9.48
CA LEU A 236 11.80 -13.91 -10.12
C LEU A 236 12.56 -15.00 -10.91
N GLN A 237 12.17 -16.28 -10.78
CA GLN A 237 12.76 -17.39 -11.52
C GLN A 237 11.88 -17.88 -12.69
N SER A 238 10.66 -17.35 -12.83
CA SER A 238 9.74 -17.78 -13.89
C SER A 238 8.97 -16.61 -14.49
N ARG A 239 9.68 -15.74 -15.24
CA ARG A 239 9.25 -15.04 -16.48
C ARG A 239 10.19 -13.91 -16.82
#